data_AF-A0A6I5C6F8-F1
#
_entry.id   AF-A0A6I5C6F8-F1
#
_cell.length_a   1.000
_cell.length_b   1.000
_cell.length_c   1.000
_cell.angle_alpha   90.00
_cell.angle_beta   90.00
_cell.angle_gamma   90.00
#
_symmetry.space_group_name_H-M   'P 1'
#
loop_
_entity.id
_entity.type
_entity.pdbx_description
1 polymer ?
#
loop_
_entity_poly.entity_id
_entity_poly.type
_entity_poly.pdbx_seq_one_letter_code
_entity_poly.pdbx_strand_id
1 'polypeptide(L)'
;MDQRYEVYALADPHFYDTPDRLSEEGRVAAPLYETARRAVPQGWDATRVGDWLTLTPLGDDGRAAPGPAQGWKIHASATRDNAERIAAIVWDYCVPRRIPFKFVPGPHLLHLRNTKYAARDTSGKFVTVYPDGEEQLHQVLTELGALLAGFEGPYILTDLRWGEGPLYVRYGAFARAFVVDERGSLVPAVRDGEGRLVPDRRSPSFQVPEWVTLPSFLQPHLAARNTTTVGELPYRIEKALHFSNGGGVYAGTDSRDGRRVVLKEGRPHAGLAADGADAVTRLERERAALEQVAGTGVVPEVRDWFTLGDHRFLVMDFVEGRTLNSYFGDRHPLLTPDPDPEAVAAYTAWALRVHRAVERAVAAVHGRGIVFNDLHVFNIVVGPDDESVSLLDFEAAAPAEENGRQVVAHPGFFAPPDRTGPEVDRYALACLRLALFLPVTTLFVIDRGKAAHLAEVIAEQFPDVPREFLDEAVAEITRDVRPAEGPAGTAAPVSGATAYPDPADWPAARDSMAKALLASATPEREDRLYPGDIAQFSDGGGLGLAHGAAGVLYALAESGAGRHE
;
A
#
# COMPACT_ATOMS: atom_id res chain seq x y z
N MET A 1 4.38 6.93 -5.69
CA MET A 1 3.15 6.33 -6.22
C MET A 1 2.06 6.54 -5.19
N ASP A 2 0.88 7.00 -5.58
CA ASP A 2 -0.25 7.15 -4.66
C ASP A 2 -0.73 5.75 -4.25
N GLN A 3 -0.80 5.50 -2.95
CA GLN A 3 -1.02 4.16 -2.38
C GLN A 3 -2.47 3.70 -2.51
N ARG A 4 -3.39 4.59 -2.93
CA ARG A 4 -4.80 4.25 -3.15
C ARG A 4 -4.99 3.25 -4.30
N TYR A 5 -4.10 3.22 -5.29
CA TYR A 5 -4.26 2.43 -6.51
C TYR A 5 -4.28 0.92 -6.28
N GLU A 6 -3.58 0.41 -5.26
CA GLU A 6 -3.53 -1.02 -4.95
C GLU A 6 -4.93 -1.62 -4.73
N VAL A 7 -5.80 -0.88 -4.03
CA VAL A 7 -7.17 -1.29 -3.75
C VAL A 7 -8.01 -1.42 -5.02
N TYR A 8 -7.76 -0.55 -6.01
CA TYR A 8 -8.51 -0.56 -7.26
C TYR A 8 -7.99 -1.61 -8.26
N ALA A 9 -6.82 -2.20 -8.03
CA ALA A 9 -6.30 -3.30 -8.85
C ALA A 9 -6.85 -4.68 -8.45
N LEU A 10 -7.68 -4.74 -7.39
CA LEU A 10 -8.19 -6.02 -6.85
C LEU A 10 -9.37 -6.59 -7.65
N ALA A 11 -10.16 -5.71 -8.27
CA ALA A 11 -11.41 -6.09 -8.91
C ALA A 11 -11.21 -6.59 -10.36
N ASP A 12 -10.28 -5.99 -11.11
CA ASP A 12 -9.99 -6.35 -12.50
C ASP A 12 -8.46 -6.47 -12.72
N PRO A 13 -7.99 -7.49 -13.46
CA PRO A 13 -6.56 -7.75 -13.67
C PRO A 13 -5.86 -6.78 -14.62
N HIS A 14 -6.59 -5.99 -15.40
CA HIS A 14 -6.04 -5.08 -16.42
C HIS A 14 -6.38 -3.61 -16.15
N PHE A 15 -7.50 -3.32 -15.51
CA PHE A 15 -8.00 -1.97 -15.28
C PHE A 15 -8.27 -1.69 -13.81
N TYR A 16 -8.09 -0.44 -13.38
CA TYR A 16 -8.55 -0.04 -12.05
C TYR A 16 -10.08 -0.10 -11.97
N ASP A 17 -10.60 -0.68 -10.91
CA ASP A 17 -12.03 -0.76 -10.62
C ASP A 17 -12.34 -0.70 -9.12
N THR A 18 -13.59 -0.41 -8.77
CA THR A 18 -14.00 -0.31 -7.37
C THR A 18 -14.07 -1.70 -6.72
N PRO A 19 -13.63 -1.85 -5.45
CA PRO A 19 -13.73 -3.11 -4.72
C PRO A 19 -15.16 -3.64 -4.61
N ASP A 20 -16.18 -2.77 -4.70
CA ASP A 20 -17.59 -3.16 -4.65
C ASP A 20 -17.98 -4.07 -5.83
N ARG A 21 -17.34 -3.94 -7.00
CA ARG A 21 -17.63 -4.81 -8.17
C ARG A 21 -17.21 -6.26 -8.00
N LEU A 22 -16.28 -6.56 -7.08
CA LEU A 22 -15.97 -7.95 -6.70
C LEU A 22 -17.24 -8.71 -6.26
N SER A 23 -18.29 -8.00 -5.84
CA SER A 23 -19.55 -8.56 -5.39
C SER A 23 -20.64 -8.72 -6.45
N GLU A 24 -20.53 -8.06 -7.61
CA GLU A 24 -21.57 -8.06 -8.65
C GLU A 24 -21.36 -9.14 -9.73
N GLU A 25 -20.12 -9.47 -10.09
CA GLU A 25 -19.80 -10.34 -11.24
C GLU A 25 -19.82 -11.85 -10.92
N GLY A 26 -20.62 -12.30 -9.95
CA GLY A 26 -20.74 -13.72 -9.61
C GLY A 26 -19.49 -14.34 -8.96
N ARG A 27 -18.47 -13.53 -8.67
CA ARG A 27 -17.46 -13.81 -7.64
C ARG A 27 -18.12 -13.52 -6.28
N VAL A 28 -17.94 -14.40 -5.31
CA VAL A 28 -18.66 -14.38 -4.02
C VAL A 28 -18.67 -12.96 -3.43
N ALA A 29 -19.87 -12.37 -3.26
CA ALA A 29 -20.02 -11.08 -2.60
C ALA A 29 -19.17 -11.03 -1.34
N ALA A 30 -18.29 -10.03 -1.23
CA ALA A 30 -17.36 -9.94 -0.11
C ALA A 30 -18.15 -10.10 1.20
N PRO A 31 -17.75 -11.04 2.07
CA PRO A 31 -18.54 -11.36 3.24
C PRO A 31 -18.71 -10.11 4.10
N LEU A 32 -19.91 -9.94 4.64
CA LEU A 32 -20.24 -8.89 5.59
C LEU A 32 -20.25 -9.47 7.00
N TYR A 33 -20.04 -8.60 7.98
CA TYR A 33 -20.32 -8.93 9.37
C TYR A 33 -21.82 -9.20 9.55
N GLU A 34 -22.18 -10.13 10.43
CA GLU A 34 -23.58 -10.42 10.78
C GLU A 34 -24.27 -9.17 11.35
N THR A 35 -23.53 -8.35 12.11
CA THR A 35 -24.00 -7.05 12.58
C THR A 35 -24.39 -6.11 11.43
N ALA A 36 -23.67 -6.13 10.30
CA ALA A 36 -24.00 -5.32 9.12
C ALA A 36 -25.23 -5.85 8.35
N ARG A 37 -25.70 -7.06 8.64
CA ARG A 37 -26.89 -7.68 8.04
C ARG A 37 -28.15 -7.51 8.89
N ARG A 38 -28.03 -6.93 10.09
CA ARG A 38 -29.18 -6.69 10.97
C ARG A 38 -30.20 -5.77 10.29
N ALA A 39 -31.48 -6.02 10.57
CA ALA A 39 -32.55 -5.14 10.14
C ALA A 39 -32.35 -3.72 10.73
N VAL A 40 -32.57 -2.70 9.91
CA VAL A 40 -32.50 -1.31 10.34
C VAL A 40 -33.58 -1.07 11.41
N PRO A 41 -33.23 -0.58 12.61
CA PRO A 41 -34.22 -0.39 13.67
C PRO A 41 -35.25 0.68 13.28
N GLN A 42 -36.46 0.60 13.84
CA GLN A 42 -37.48 1.61 13.61
C GLN A 42 -36.98 3.00 14.06
N GLY A 43 -37.19 4.03 13.23
CA GLY A 43 -36.72 5.39 13.50
C GLY A 43 -35.22 5.59 13.27
N TRP A 44 -34.60 4.76 12.42
CA TRP A 44 -33.23 4.89 11.95
C TRP A 44 -33.15 4.78 10.42
N ASP A 45 -32.13 5.40 9.86
CA ASP A 45 -31.68 5.20 8.49
C ASP A 45 -30.32 4.49 8.47
N ALA A 46 -30.08 3.70 7.42
CA ALA A 46 -28.82 3.01 7.19
C ALA A 46 -28.33 3.25 5.76
N THR A 47 -27.20 3.95 5.63
CA THR A 47 -26.64 4.30 4.32
C THR A 47 -25.19 3.82 4.20
N ARG A 48 -24.83 3.24 3.05
CA ARG A 48 -23.44 2.92 2.70
C ARG A 48 -22.79 4.08 1.98
N VAL A 49 -21.64 4.52 2.46
CA VAL A 49 -20.87 5.63 1.88
C VAL A 49 -19.38 5.28 1.92
N GLY A 50 -18.81 4.95 0.77
CA GLY A 50 -17.48 4.34 0.69
C GLY A 50 -17.41 3.09 1.56
N ASP A 51 -16.34 2.94 2.33
CA ASP A 51 -16.09 1.77 3.19
C ASP A 51 -16.98 1.68 4.45
N TRP A 52 -17.95 2.60 4.63
CA TRP A 52 -18.70 2.74 5.88
C TRP A 52 -20.18 2.39 5.72
N LEU A 53 -20.72 1.63 6.68
CA LEU A 53 -22.16 1.57 6.95
C LEU A 53 -22.48 2.58 8.07
N THR A 54 -23.30 3.58 7.75
CA THR A 54 -23.67 4.67 8.67
C THR A 54 -25.10 4.50 9.16
N LEU A 55 -25.28 4.55 10.48
CA LEU A 55 -26.56 4.46 11.17
C LEU A 55 -26.90 5.82 11.76
N THR A 56 -28.00 6.39 11.29
CA THR A 56 -28.45 7.74 11.68
C THR A 56 -29.85 7.66 12.29
N PRO A 57 -30.08 8.16 13.51
CA PRO A 57 -31.42 8.23 14.08
C PRO A 57 -32.26 9.24 13.29
N LEU A 58 -33.54 8.92 13.07
CA LEU A 58 -34.51 9.79 12.39
C LEU A 58 -35.42 10.47 13.41
N GLY A 59 -35.75 11.75 13.17
CA GLY A 59 -36.79 12.48 13.89
C GLY A 59 -38.20 12.07 13.44
N ASP A 60 -39.22 12.64 14.09
CA ASP A 60 -40.63 12.34 13.80
C ASP A 60 -41.05 12.72 12.36
N ASP A 61 -40.32 13.63 11.72
CA ASP A 61 -40.51 14.06 10.34
C ASP A 61 -39.82 13.15 9.31
N GLY A 62 -39.19 12.07 9.76
CA GLY A 62 -38.45 11.11 8.92
C GLY A 62 -37.10 11.63 8.42
N ARG A 63 -36.63 12.80 8.90
CA ARG A 63 -35.30 13.34 8.57
C ARG A 63 -34.28 12.94 9.63
N ALA A 64 -33.00 13.04 9.29
CA ALA A 64 -31.92 12.84 10.26
C ALA A 64 -32.15 13.74 11.48
N ALA A 65 -32.11 13.13 12.68
CA ALA A 65 -32.29 13.86 13.93
C ALA A 65 -31.22 14.97 14.04
N PRO A 66 -31.58 16.14 14.57
CA PRO A 66 -30.63 17.23 14.74
C PRO A 66 -29.49 16.80 15.68
N GLY A 67 -28.27 17.19 15.33
CA GLY A 67 -27.06 16.91 16.09
C GLY A 67 -25.95 17.89 15.75
N PRO A 68 -24.85 17.89 16.50
CA PRO A 68 -23.74 18.81 16.26
C PRO A 68 -23.09 18.55 14.89
N ALA A 69 -22.74 19.62 14.17
CA ALA A 69 -22.03 19.53 12.90
C ALA A 69 -20.55 19.13 13.05
N GLN A 70 -20.00 19.30 14.25
CA GLN A 70 -18.62 18.99 14.64
C GLN A 70 -18.53 18.76 16.16
N GLY A 71 -17.49 18.05 16.60
CA GLY A 71 -17.25 17.83 18.02
C GLY A 71 -16.21 16.75 18.27
N TRP A 72 -16.13 16.31 19.52
CA TRP A 72 -15.37 15.13 19.90
C TRP A 72 -16.12 13.87 19.44
N LYS A 73 -15.49 13.06 18.60
CA LYS A 73 -15.98 11.74 18.18
C LYS A 73 -15.12 10.65 18.79
N ILE A 74 -15.75 9.50 18.98
CA ILE A 74 -15.09 8.30 19.50
C ILE A 74 -14.84 7.37 18.33
N HIS A 75 -13.64 6.82 18.23
CA HIS A 75 -13.33 5.73 17.33
C HIS A 75 -13.02 4.47 18.13
N ALA A 76 -13.44 3.32 17.63
CA ALA A 76 -12.96 2.03 18.13
C ALA A 76 -12.03 1.40 17.09
N SER A 77 -10.89 0.89 17.54
CA SER A 77 -10.06 0.00 16.73
C SER A 77 -10.54 -1.44 16.84
N ALA A 78 -10.22 -2.28 15.85
CA ALA A 78 -10.51 -3.71 15.89
C ALA A 78 -9.45 -4.51 15.14
N THR A 79 -9.23 -5.74 15.57
CA THR A 79 -8.57 -6.78 14.77
C THR A 79 -9.61 -7.52 13.93
N ARG A 80 -9.15 -8.33 12.98
CA ARG A 80 -10.04 -9.19 12.18
C ARG A 80 -10.87 -10.12 13.07
N ASP A 81 -10.28 -10.63 14.14
CA ASP A 81 -10.88 -11.66 14.99
C ASP A 81 -11.99 -11.13 15.90
N ASN A 82 -11.95 -9.83 16.21
CA ASN A 82 -12.84 -9.24 17.20
C ASN A 82 -13.82 -8.19 16.64
N ALA A 83 -13.63 -7.76 15.39
CA ALA A 83 -14.45 -6.74 14.73
C ALA A 83 -15.96 -7.01 14.76
N GLU A 84 -16.40 -8.24 14.48
CA GLU A 84 -17.83 -8.61 14.56
C GLU A 84 -18.41 -8.35 15.96
N ARG A 85 -17.67 -8.75 17.01
CA ARG A 85 -18.11 -8.60 18.40
C ARG A 85 -18.14 -7.14 18.81
N ILE A 86 -17.13 -6.35 18.42
CA ILE A 86 -17.09 -4.90 18.68
C ILE A 86 -18.27 -4.22 17.98
N ALA A 87 -18.55 -4.54 16.71
CA ALA A 87 -19.68 -3.97 15.98
C ALA A 87 -21.01 -4.28 16.68
N ALA A 88 -21.22 -5.53 17.10
CA ALA A 88 -22.41 -5.94 17.82
C ALA A 88 -22.59 -5.16 19.13
N ILE A 89 -21.54 -5.05 19.95
CA ILE A 89 -21.56 -4.32 21.23
C ILE A 89 -21.88 -2.84 21.00
N VAL A 90 -21.22 -2.21 20.02
CA VAL A 90 -21.48 -0.80 19.68
C VAL A 90 -22.91 -0.61 19.22
N TRP A 91 -23.42 -1.49 18.35
CA TRP A 91 -24.80 -1.43 17.88
C TRP A 91 -25.79 -1.52 19.04
N ASP A 92 -25.63 -2.53 19.90
CA ASP A 92 -26.51 -2.80 21.04
C ASP A 92 -26.42 -1.69 22.11
N TYR A 93 -25.29 -0.99 22.17
CA TYR A 93 -25.09 0.17 23.04
C TYR A 93 -25.74 1.45 22.48
N CYS A 94 -25.45 1.78 21.22
CA CYS A 94 -25.81 3.05 20.57
C CYS A 94 -27.29 3.11 20.15
N VAL A 95 -27.86 2.01 19.64
CA VAL A 95 -29.24 2.01 19.11
C VAL A 95 -30.28 2.39 20.17
N PRO A 96 -30.30 1.77 21.38
CA PRO A 96 -31.27 2.15 22.41
C PRO A 96 -31.09 3.58 22.93
N ARG A 97 -29.87 4.13 22.82
CA ARG A 97 -29.51 5.48 23.29
C ARG A 97 -29.63 6.55 22.21
N ARG A 98 -30.02 6.18 20.98
CA ARG A 98 -30.14 7.08 19.83
C ARG A 98 -28.86 7.85 19.50
N ILE A 99 -27.70 7.21 19.68
CA ILE A 99 -26.38 7.80 19.39
C ILE A 99 -25.98 7.44 17.96
N PRO A 100 -25.79 8.39 17.03
CA PRO A 100 -25.36 8.08 15.66
C PRO A 100 -23.98 7.41 15.65
N PHE A 101 -23.80 6.44 14.76
CA PHE A 101 -22.53 5.74 14.61
C PHE A 101 -22.36 5.18 13.20
N LYS A 102 -21.13 4.81 12.86
CA LYS A 102 -20.81 4.07 11.63
C LYS A 102 -19.71 3.06 11.88
N PHE A 103 -19.66 2.03 11.07
CA PHE A 103 -18.60 1.02 11.14
C PHE A 103 -18.29 0.43 9.76
N VAL A 104 -17.12 -0.18 9.63
CA VAL A 104 -16.72 -0.88 8.40
C VAL A 104 -17.50 -2.20 8.28
N PRO A 105 -18.30 -2.44 7.22
CA PRO A 105 -19.31 -3.49 7.25
C PRO A 105 -18.79 -4.90 6.93
N GLY A 106 -17.52 -5.05 6.54
CA GLY A 106 -16.95 -6.36 6.21
C GLY A 106 -15.44 -6.49 6.50
N PRO A 107 -14.95 -7.72 6.72
CA PRO A 107 -13.56 -8.02 7.05
C PRO A 107 -12.56 -7.62 5.96
N HIS A 108 -12.93 -7.75 4.68
CA HIS A 108 -12.03 -7.37 3.58
C HIS A 108 -11.75 -5.86 3.58
N LEU A 109 -12.80 -5.04 3.75
CA LEU A 109 -12.66 -3.59 3.86
C LEU A 109 -11.85 -3.18 5.11
N LEU A 110 -12.04 -3.87 6.25
CA LEU A 110 -11.23 -3.62 7.45
C LEU A 110 -9.76 -3.94 7.20
N HIS A 111 -9.47 -5.05 6.51
CA HIS A 111 -8.11 -5.44 6.14
C HIS A 111 -7.44 -4.37 5.26
N LEU A 112 -8.09 -3.93 4.18
CA LEU A 112 -7.56 -2.92 3.25
C LEU A 112 -7.22 -1.60 3.94
N ARG A 113 -8.02 -1.19 4.93
CA ARG A 113 -7.76 0.03 5.72
C ARG A 113 -6.59 -0.10 6.71
N ASN A 114 -6.02 -1.29 6.84
CA ASN A 114 -4.98 -1.58 7.80
C ASN A 114 -3.75 -2.26 7.19
N THR A 115 -3.64 -2.34 5.86
CA THR A 115 -2.45 -2.84 5.15
C THR A 115 -1.22 -1.96 5.42
N LYS A 116 -0.01 -2.44 5.03
CA LYS A 116 1.28 -1.73 5.21
C LYS A 116 1.23 -0.30 4.67
N TYR A 117 0.60 -0.08 3.52
CA TYR A 117 0.53 1.22 2.85
C TYR A 117 -0.85 1.89 2.96
N ALA A 118 -1.70 1.44 3.88
CA ALA A 118 -2.94 2.13 4.17
C ALA A 118 -2.69 3.55 4.70
N ALA A 119 -3.59 4.47 4.40
CA ALA A 119 -3.49 5.87 4.82
C ALA A 119 -3.48 5.98 6.36
N ARG A 120 -2.40 6.56 6.91
CA ARG A 120 -2.13 6.64 8.36
C ARG A 120 -3.15 7.48 9.13
N ASP A 121 -3.92 8.34 8.46
CA ASP A 121 -4.93 9.19 9.05
C ASP A 121 -6.27 8.47 9.30
N THR A 122 -6.51 7.36 8.59
CA THR A 122 -7.71 6.55 8.70
C THR A 122 -7.44 5.17 9.28
N SER A 123 -6.20 4.70 9.23
CA SER A 123 -5.87 3.35 9.64
C SER A 123 -6.26 3.03 11.09
N GLY A 124 -6.68 1.78 11.29
CA GLY A 124 -7.16 1.25 12.56
C GLY A 124 -8.58 1.67 12.97
N LYS A 125 -9.17 2.74 12.40
CA LYS A 125 -10.53 3.18 12.76
C LYS A 125 -11.59 2.21 12.26
N PHE A 126 -12.13 1.33 13.09
CA PHE A 126 -13.16 0.38 12.69
C PHE A 126 -14.58 0.94 12.87
N VAL A 127 -14.81 1.64 13.98
CA VAL A 127 -16.09 2.30 14.34
C VAL A 127 -15.85 3.79 14.50
N THR A 128 -16.88 4.60 14.23
CA THR A 128 -16.99 5.98 14.71
C THR A 128 -18.34 6.19 15.39
N VAL A 129 -18.34 6.73 16.61
CA VAL A 129 -19.54 7.12 17.38
C VAL A 129 -19.54 8.64 17.54
N TYR A 130 -20.71 9.25 17.38
CA TYR A 130 -20.90 10.71 17.37
C TYR A 130 -21.72 11.16 18.59
N PRO A 131 -21.07 11.39 19.75
CA PRO A 131 -21.76 11.87 20.94
C PRO A 131 -22.18 13.34 20.79
N ASP A 132 -23.29 13.69 21.44
CA ASP A 132 -23.80 15.05 21.56
C ASP A 132 -23.19 15.73 22.79
N GLY A 133 -22.04 16.38 22.59
CA GLY A 133 -21.34 17.14 23.63
C GLY A 133 -20.46 16.31 24.57
N GLU A 134 -19.78 17.01 25.48
CA GLU A 134 -18.74 16.43 26.34
C GLU A 134 -19.29 15.51 27.44
N GLU A 135 -20.51 15.75 27.91
CA GLU A 135 -21.17 14.90 28.92
C GLU A 135 -21.48 13.53 28.34
N GLN A 136 -22.14 13.47 27.17
CA GLN A 136 -22.40 12.21 26.50
C GLN A 136 -21.09 11.54 26.04
N LEU A 137 -20.09 12.30 25.60
CA LEU A 137 -18.76 11.77 25.30
C LEU A 137 -18.18 11.00 26.50
N HIS A 138 -18.17 11.60 27.69
CA HIS A 138 -17.63 10.97 28.88
C HIS A 138 -18.42 9.73 29.30
N GLN A 139 -19.76 9.80 29.22
CA GLN A 139 -20.63 8.67 29.50
C GLN A 139 -20.33 7.49 28.57
N VAL A 140 -20.29 7.75 27.25
CA VAL A 140 -20.03 6.71 26.25
C VAL A 140 -18.64 6.11 26.45
N LEU A 141 -17.60 6.92 26.64
CA LEU A 141 -16.24 6.41 26.88
C LEU A 141 -16.17 5.51 28.11
N THR A 142 -16.87 5.86 29.18
CA THR A 142 -16.88 5.08 30.42
C THR A 142 -17.65 3.77 30.26
N GLU A 143 -18.90 3.84 29.79
CA GLU A 143 -19.78 2.67 29.69
C GLU A 143 -19.36 1.74 28.54
N LEU A 144 -19.17 2.27 27.33
CA LEU A 144 -18.74 1.48 26.18
C LEU A 144 -17.28 1.00 26.35
N GLY A 145 -16.43 1.81 26.98
CA GLY A 145 -15.06 1.40 27.32
C GLY A 145 -15.02 0.19 28.23
N ALA A 146 -15.91 0.13 29.23
CA ALA A 146 -16.04 -1.05 30.10
C ALA A 146 -16.51 -2.30 29.34
N LEU A 147 -17.46 -2.15 28.39
CA LEU A 147 -17.95 -3.26 27.56
C LEU A 147 -16.89 -3.77 26.57
N LEU A 148 -15.99 -2.90 26.13
CA LEU A 148 -14.92 -3.21 25.18
C LEU A 148 -13.56 -3.47 25.87
N ALA A 149 -13.53 -3.56 27.19
CA ALA A 149 -12.30 -3.83 27.93
C ALA A 149 -11.68 -5.17 27.50
N GLY A 150 -10.37 -5.17 27.23
CA GLY A 150 -9.61 -6.35 26.80
C GLY A 150 -9.71 -6.67 25.30
N PHE A 151 -10.46 -5.90 24.52
CA PHE A 151 -10.44 -6.02 23.07
C PHE A 151 -9.20 -5.34 22.48
N GLU A 152 -8.45 -6.09 21.67
CA GLU A 152 -7.25 -5.60 21.00
C GLU A 152 -7.55 -4.85 19.69
N GLY A 153 -6.59 -4.06 19.24
CA GLY A 153 -6.65 -3.40 17.94
C GLY A 153 -5.46 -2.48 17.69
N PRO A 154 -5.23 -2.07 16.44
CA PRO A 154 -4.14 -1.17 16.11
C PRO A 154 -4.31 0.19 16.78
N TYR A 155 -3.18 0.80 17.18
CA TYR A 155 -3.18 2.16 17.71
C TYR A 155 -3.67 3.17 16.64
N ILE A 156 -4.54 4.11 17.01
CA ILE A 156 -5.03 5.15 16.08
C ILE A 156 -4.18 6.42 16.25
N LEU A 157 -3.28 6.68 15.29
CA LEU A 157 -2.26 7.74 15.41
C LEU A 157 -2.82 9.15 15.57
N THR A 158 -3.98 9.42 14.96
CA THR A 158 -4.60 10.76 14.95
C THR A 158 -5.43 11.05 16.20
N ASP A 159 -5.58 10.09 17.10
CA ASP A 159 -6.53 10.13 18.19
C ASP A 159 -5.84 9.87 19.55
N LEU A 160 -6.50 10.29 20.62
CA LEU A 160 -6.07 10.02 21.99
C LEU A 160 -6.70 8.73 22.50
N ARG A 161 -5.88 7.76 22.94
CA ARG A 161 -6.35 6.48 23.51
C ARG A 161 -7.08 6.69 24.84
N TRP A 162 -8.24 6.06 24.99
CA TRP A 162 -8.99 6.01 26.24
C TRP A 162 -8.64 4.71 27.00
N GLY A 163 -8.03 4.85 28.18
CA GLY A 163 -7.45 3.73 28.94
C GLY A 163 -6.44 2.94 28.10
N GLU A 164 -6.57 1.61 28.10
CA GLU A 164 -5.77 0.69 27.29
C GLU A 164 -6.34 0.47 25.87
N GLY A 165 -7.39 1.21 25.49
CA GLY A 165 -8.16 0.98 24.27
C GLY A 165 -9.31 -0.03 24.46
N PRO A 166 -10.01 -0.41 23.37
CA PRO A 166 -9.77 -0.03 21.97
C PRO A 166 -10.43 1.31 21.58
N LEU A 167 -10.92 2.10 22.55
CA LEU A 167 -11.53 3.41 22.27
C LEU A 167 -10.48 4.52 22.17
N TYR A 168 -10.73 5.43 21.24
CA TYR A 168 -9.91 6.60 20.98
C TYR A 168 -10.79 7.82 20.73
N VAL A 169 -10.29 9.02 20.98
CA VAL A 169 -11.04 10.27 20.78
C VAL A 169 -10.30 11.28 19.95
N ARG A 170 -11.05 12.01 19.14
CA ARG A 170 -10.56 13.13 18.35
C ARG A 170 -11.65 14.16 18.10
N TYR A 171 -11.27 15.43 18.07
CA TYR A 171 -12.14 16.50 17.61
C TYR A 171 -12.16 16.59 16.08
N GLY A 172 -13.35 16.72 15.47
CA GLY A 172 -13.46 16.90 14.02
C GLY A 172 -14.89 17.05 13.52
N ALA A 173 -15.04 17.10 12.19
CA ALA A 173 -16.32 17.24 11.53
C ALA A 173 -17.20 15.98 11.69
N PHE A 174 -18.51 16.20 11.87
CA PHE A 174 -19.56 15.18 11.86
C PHE A 174 -20.35 15.25 10.55
N ALA A 175 -20.66 16.46 10.09
CA ALA A 175 -21.32 16.71 8.82
C ALA A 175 -20.32 16.95 7.69
N ARG A 176 -20.74 16.70 6.45
CA ARG A 176 -19.97 17.00 5.24
C ARG A 176 -19.92 18.52 5.02
N ALA A 177 -18.80 19.12 5.41
CA ALA A 177 -18.40 20.46 4.98
C ALA A 177 -17.03 20.36 4.33
N PHE A 178 -16.80 21.14 3.28
CA PHE A 178 -15.54 21.14 2.53
C PHE A 178 -15.02 22.56 2.31
N VAL A 179 -13.70 22.69 2.26
CA VAL A 179 -13.01 23.90 1.83
C VAL A 179 -11.91 23.50 0.86
N VAL A 180 -11.49 24.45 0.02
CA VAL A 180 -10.29 24.29 -0.80
C VAL A 180 -9.10 24.68 0.07
N ASP A 181 -8.14 23.78 0.22
CA ASP A 181 -6.92 24.05 0.98
C ASP A 181 -5.92 24.93 0.22
N GLU A 182 -4.81 25.26 0.86
CA GLU A 182 -3.72 26.08 0.30
C GLU A 182 -3.10 25.47 -0.98
N ARG A 183 -3.37 24.19 -1.27
CA ARG A 183 -2.88 23.46 -2.45
C ARG A 183 -3.94 23.32 -3.54
N GLY A 184 -5.10 23.95 -3.39
CA GLY A 184 -6.20 23.85 -4.34
C GLY A 184 -7.00 22.55 -4.22
N SER A 185 -6.80 21.75 -3.16
CA SER A 185 -7.48 20.47 -2.95
C SER A 185 -8.75 20.65 -2.12
N LEU A 186 -9.84 20.00 -2.51
CA LEU A 186 -11.08 19.98 -1.71
C LEU A 186 -10.92 19.04 -0.50
N VAL A 187 -10.96 19.59 0.71
CA VAL A 187 -10.74 18.85 1.96
C VAL A 187 -11.88 19.04 2.96
N PRO A 188 -12.14 18.05 3.86
CA PRO A 188 -13.12 18.21 4.91
C PRO A 188 -12.83 19.41 5.81
N ALA A 189 -13.87 20.06 6.34
CA ALA A 189 -13.77 21.30 7.10
C ALA A 189 -14.47 21.24 8.46
N VAL A 190 -13.92 21.98 9.42
CA VAL A 190 -14.55 22.32 10.70
C VAL A 190 -14.67 23.84 10.82
N ARG A 191 -15.50 24.32 11.75
CA ARG A 191 -15.59 25.73 12.13
C ARG A 191 -14.63 26.05 13.26
N ASP A 192 -13.87 27.14 13.10
CA ASP A 192 -13.04 27.73 14.14
C ASP A 192 -13.87 28.45 15.22
N GLY A 193 -13.20 29.06 16.20
CA GLY A 193 -13.84 29.82 17.28
C GLY A 193 -14.65 31.04 16.80
N GLU A 194 -14.39 31.52 15.58
CA GLU A 194 -15.11 32.62 14.94
C GLU A 194 -16.20 32.13 13.97
N GLY A 195 -16.37 30.81 13.81
CA GLY A 195 -17.37 30.18 12.96
C GLY A 195 -16.96 30.01 11.49
N ARG A 196 -15.72 30.35 11.12
CA ARG A 196 -15.19 30.23 9.74
C ARG A 196 -14.81 28.79 9.45
N LEU A 197 -15.06 28.33 8.22
CA LEU A 197 -14.65 27.00 7.80
C LEU A 197 -13.14 26.95 7.58
N VAL A 198 -12.48 26.03 8.25
CA VAL A 198 -11.05 25.74 8.15
C VAL A 198 -10.84 24.24 7.91
N PRO A 199 -9.74 23.83 7.26
CA PRO A 199 -9.46 22.41 7.03
C PRO A 199 -9.44 21.57 8.32
N ASP A 200 -10.14 20.42 8.31
CA ASP A 200 -10.02 19.36 9.33
C ASP A 200 -8.71 18.60 9.11
N ARG A 201 -7.59 19.19 9.56
CA ARG A 201 -6.25 18.65 9.35
C ARG A 201 -6.11 17.28 10.02
N ARG A 202 -5.68 16.26 9.25
CA ARG A 202 -5.52 14.87 9.72
C ARG A 202 -4.06 14.42 9.71
N SER A 203 -3.19 15.14 10.41
CA SER A 203 -1.82 14.69 10.62
C SER A 203 -1.81 13.38 11.43
N PRO A 204 -0.81 12.49 11.22
CA PRO A 204 -0.69 11.21 11.93
C PRO A 204 -0.20 11.41 13.39
N SER A 205 -0.83 12.33 14.11
CA SER A 205 -0.57 12.69 15.49
C SER A 205 -1.84 13.27 16.10
N PHE A 206 -2.11 12.98 17.38
CA PHE A 206 -3.20 13.63 18.10
C PHE A 206 -2.97 15.15 18.21
N GLN A 207 -3.99 15.92 17.86
CA GLN A 207 -4.00 17.38 17.93
C GLN A 207 -5.35 17.86 18.46
N VAL A 208 -5.30 18.90 19.30
CA VAL A 208 -6.48 19.64 19.75
C VAL A 208 -6.47 20.98 19.01
N PRO A 209 -7.54 21.35 18.29
CA PRO A 209 -7.60 22.67 17.66
C PRO A 209 -7.43 23.79 18.69
N GLU A 210 -6.80 24.90 18.30
CA GLU A 210 -6.45 26.00 19.22
C GLU A 210 -7.66 26.61 19.93
N TRP A 211 -8.84 26.56 19.30
CA TRP A 211 -10.11 27.07 19.84
C TRP A 211 -10.89 26.04 20.68
N VAL A 212 -10.36 24.83 20.86
CA VAL A 212 -11.00 23.76 21.63
C VAL A 212 -10.22 23.51 22.92
N THR A 213 -10.92 23.51 24.05
CA THR A 213 -10.33 23.11 25.33
C THR A 213 -10.39 21.59 25.46
N LEU A 214 -9.28 20.94 25.86
CA LEU A 214 -9.28 19.50 26.13
C LEU A 214 -10.11 19.21 27.40
N PRO A 215 -11.15 18.36 27.33
CA PRO A 215 -11.92 17.95 28.50
C PRO A 215 -11.02 17.40 29.62
N SER A 216 -11.31 17.75 30.87
CA SER A 216 -10.45 17.41 32.02
C SER A 216 -10.25 15.90 32.19
N PHE A 217 -11.28 15.10 31.92
CA PHE A 217 -11.19 13.62 31.98
C PHE A 217 -10.27 13.02 30.90
N LEU A 218 -9.90 13.76 29.86
CA LEU A 218 -8.93 13.32 28.85
C LEU A 218 -7.48 13.69 29.20
N GLN A 219 -7.25 14.60 30.15
CA GLN A 219 -5.91 15.05 30.53
C GLN A 219 -5.00 13.91 31.05
N PRO A 220 -5.47 12.97 31.89
CA PRO A 220 -4.64 11.84 32.35
C PRO A 220 -4.16 10.97 31.18
N HIS A 221 -5.01 10.76 30.17
CA HIS A 221 -4.67 9.98 28.99
C HIS A 221 -3.61 10.69 28.12
N LEU A 222 -3.72 12.02 27.98
CA LEU A 222 -2.71 12.80 27.29
C LEU A 222 -1.36 12.78 28.04
N ALA A 223 -1.39 12.88 29.37
CA ALA A 223 -0.20 12.77 30.19
C ALA A 223 0.46 11.39 30.04
N ALA A 224 -0.31 10.30 30.14
CA ALA A 224 0.17 8.94 29.95
C ALA A 224 0.84 8.76 28.58
N ARG A 225 0.21 9.23 27.50
CA ARG A 225 0.80 9.22 26.15
C ARG A 225 2.17 9.92 26.09
N ASN A 226 2.34 11.02 26.81
CA ASN A 226 3.58 11.81 26.79
C ASN A 226 4.69 11.22 27.69
N THR A 227 4.40 10.20 28.52
CA THR A 227 5.42 9.55 29.36
C THR A 227 6.35 8.64 28.58
N THR A 228 5.89 8.07 27.46
CA THR A 228 6.73 7.26 26.56
C THR A 228 7.75 8.17 25.86
N THR A 229 8.99 8.19 26.36
CA THR A 229 10.06 8.97 25.76
C THR A 229 11.18 8.08 25.22
N VAL A 230 11.79 8.49 24.12
CA VAL A 230 13.00 7.87 23.57
C VAL A 230 14.26 8.24 24.36
N GLY A 231 14.16 9.13 25.36
CA GLY A 231 15.30 9.73 26.06
C GLY A 231 16.13 8.75 26.88
N GLU A 232 15.54 7.61 27.27
CA GLU A 232 16.23 6.55 28.01
C GLU A 232 16.87 5.49 27.10
N LEU A 233 16.58 5.52 25.80
CA LEU A 233 17.16 4.58 24.85
C LEU A 233 18.59 5.00 24.50
N PRO A 234 19.52 4.04 24.35
CA PRO A 234 20.88 4.30 23.91
C PRO A 234 20.96 4.62 22.39
N TYR A 235 19.93 5.23 21.82
CA TYR A 235 19.81 5.51 20.39
C TYR A 235 19.41 6.95 20.14
N ARG A 236 20.26 7.65 19.38
CA ARG A 236 19.92 8.98 18.88
C ARG A 236 19.39 8.85 17.46
N ILE A 237 18.08 9.05 17.30
CA ILE A 237 17.43 9.10 15.98
C ILE A 237 17.86 10.40 15.27
N GLU A 238 18.37 10.26 14.05
CA GLU A 238 18.84 11.39 13.24
C GLU A 238 17.83 11.80 12.18
N LYS A 239 17.21 10.81 11.50
CA LYS A 239 16.16 11.04 10.52
C LYS A 239 15.29 9.81 10.32
N ALA A 240 14.03 10.04 9.95
CA ALA A 240 13.19 8.99 9.40
C ALA A 240 13.58 8.73 7.94
N LEU A 241 13.79 7.47 7.58
CA LEU A 241 14.04 7.01 6.21
C LEU A 241 12.73 6.70 5.48
N HIS A 242 11.78 6.08 6.17
CA HIS A 242 10.51 5.67 5.60
C HIS A 242 9.42 5.57 6.66
N PHE A 243 8.16 5.81 6.28
CA PHE A 243 7.00 5.57 7.11
C PHE A 243 5.96 4.75 6.37
N SER A 244 5.43 3.75 7.06
CA SER A 244 4.28 2.96 6.64
C SER A 244 3.21 2.99 7.74
N ASN A 245 2.05 2.39 7.49
CA ASN A 245 1.09 2.12 8.55
C ASN A 245 1.65 1.10 9.56
N GLY A 246 2.51 0.18 9.12
CA GLY A 246 3.15 -0.80 10.01
C GLY A 246 4.18 -0.20 10.99
N GLY A 247 4.63 1.03 10.77
CA GLY A 247 5.67 1.69 11.56
C GLY A 247 6.67 2.46 10.70
N GLY A 248 7.71 3.01 11.32
CA GLY A 248 8.78 3.74 10.66
C GLY A 248 10.11 2.98 10.56
N VAL A 249 10.95 3.45 9.65
CA VAL A 249 12.36 3.08 9.55
C VAL A 249 13.18 4.34 9.82
N TYR A 250 14.11 4.27 10.76
CA TYR A 250 14.87 5.41 11.26
C TYR A 250 16.36 5.16 11.14
N ALA A 251 17.11 6.14 10.66
CA ALA A 251 18.56 6.14 10.78
C ALA A 251 18.95 6.84 12.09
N GLY A 252 19.93 6.28 12.78
CA GLY A 252 20.43 6.85 14.03
C GLY A 252 21.84 6.39 14.36
N THR A 253 22.26 6.79 15.56
CA THR A 253 23.55 6.41 16.14
C THR A 253 23.32 5.74 17.49
N ASP A 254 23.99 4.62 17.73
CA ASP A 254 24.08 4.01 19.05
C ASP A 254 25.00 4.87 19.94
N SER A 255 24.48 5.39 21.04
CA SER A 255 25.23 6.28 21.93
C SER A 255 26.27 5.56 22.79
N ARG A 256 26.21 4.23 22.88
CA ARG A 256 27.15 3.42 23.67
C ARG A 256 28.54 3.37 23.04
N ASP A 257 28.61 3.34 21.71
CA ASP A 257 29.88 3.22 20.97
C ASP A 257 29.99 4.07 19.70
N GLY A 258 28.94 4.83 19.36
CA GLY A 258 28.94 5.77 18.23
C GLY A 258 28.69 5.12 16.87
N ARG A 259 28.36 3.83 16.78
CA ARG A 259 28.07 3.18 15.48
C ARG A 259 26.77 3.70 14.88
N ARG A 260 26.71 3.76 13.55
CA ARG A 260 25.48 4.06 12.80
C ARG A 260 24.59 2.82 12.76
N VAL A 261 23.29 3.03 12.98
CA VAL A 261 22.28 1.96 13.03
C VAL A 261 21.02 2.35 12.26
N VAL A 262 20.24 1.34 11.89
CA VAL A 262 18.85 1.49 11.45
C VAL A 262 17.94 0.89 12.52
N LEU A 263 16.86 1.60 12.86
CA LEU A 263 15.80 1.12 13.73
C LEU A 263 14.54 0.93 12.88
N LYS A 264 14.02 -0.29 12.82
CA LYS A 264 12.72 -0.60 12.23
C LYS A 264 11.67 -0.77 13.32
N GLU A 265 10.54 -0.09 13.18
CA GLU A 265 9.42 -0.12 14.11
C GLU A 265 8.29 -1.02 13.57
N GLY A 266 7.82 -1.94 14.40
CA GLY A 266 6.64 -2.76 14.17
C GLY A 266 5.52 -2.36 15.13
N ARG A 267 4.42 -1.85 14.57
CA ARG A 267 3.21 -1.46 15.30
C ARG A 267 2.26 -2.66 15.42
N PRO A 268 1.85 -3.07 16.63
CA PRO A 268 0.94 -4.19 16.83
C PRO A 268 -0.36 -4.01 16.06
N HIS A 269 -0.85 -5.10 15.48
CA HIS A 269 -2.08 -5.20 14.71
C HIS A 269 -2.20 -4.25 13.52
N ALA A 270 -1.14 -3.54 13.13
CA ALA A 270 -1.14 -2.58 12.02
C ALA A 270 -0.21 -3.05 10.90
N GLY A 271 -0.42 -2.52 9.70
CA GLY A 271 0.40 -2.87 8.54
C GLY A 271 0.26 -4.34 8.13
N LEU A 272 -0.99 -4.80 8.00
CA LEU A 272 -1.30 -6.19 7.65
C LEU A 272 -0.75 -6.54 6.25
N ALA A 273 -0.08 -7.68 6.15
CA ALA A 273 0.25 -8.32 4.88
C ALA A 273 -0.89 -9.23 4.40
N ALA A 274 -0.80 -9.72 3.17
CA ALA A 274 -1.85 -10.54 2.55
C ALA A 274 -2.13 -11.86 3.30
N ASP A 275 -1.15 -12.41 4.02
CA ASP A 275 -1.30 -13.57 4.91
C ASP A 275 -1.98 -13.24 6.26
N GLY A 276 -2.24 -11.96 6.52
CA GLY A 276 -2.82 -11.45 7.76
C GLY A 276 -1.78 -11.11 8.84
N ALA A 277 -0.48 -11.31 8.60
CA ALA A 277 0.56 -10.95 9.55
C ALA A 277 0.64 -9.43 9.74
N ASP A 278 0.68 -8.97 10.98
CA ASP A 278 0.90 -7.57 11.32
C ASP A 278 2.39 -7.18 11.23
N ALA A 279 2.68 -5.90 11.45
CA ALA A 279 4.05 -5.40 11.37
C ALA A 279 4.98 -6.00 12.43
N VAL A 280 4.48 -6.37 13.61
CA VAL A 280 5.30 -7.02 14.64
C VAL A 280 5.69 -8.43 14.19
N THR A 281 4.73 -9.21 13.73
CA THR A 281 4.95 -10.58 13.23
C THR A 281 5.94 -10.58 12.07
N ARG A 282 5.81 -9.64 11.13
CA ARG A 282 6.76 -9.50 10.01
C ARG A 282 8.16 -9.11 10.47
N LEU A 283 8.27 -8.21 11.45
CA LEU A 283 9.55 -7.79 12.00
C LEU A 283 10.24 -8.91 12.79
N GLU A 284 9.49 -9.77 13.47
CA GLU A 284 10.01 -10.97 14.14
C GLU A 284 10.54 -11.99 13.13
N ARG A 285 9.83 -12.21 12.01
CA ARG A 285 10.30 -13.05 10.89
C ARG A 285 11.58 -12.51 10.29
N GLU A 286 11.63 -11.20 10.04
CA GLU A 286 12.84 -10.53 9.55
C GLU A 286 14.02 -10.72 10.51
N ARG A 287 13.83 -10.49 11.81
CA ARG A 287 14.88 -10.70 12.82
C ARG A 287 15.40 -12.13 12.77
N ALA A 288 14.51 -13.12 12.78
CA ALA A 288 14.87 -14.54 12.77
C ALA A 288 15.66 -14.91 11.50
N ALA A 289 15.23 -14.42 10.34
CA ALA A 289 15.95 -14.62 9.09
C ALA A 289 17.36 -14.00 9.15
N LEU A 290 17.48 -12.73 9.56
CA LEU A 290 18.75 -12.02 9.68
C LEU A 290 19.71 -12.71 10.65
N GLU A 291 19.23 -13.19 11.80
CA GLU A 291 20.03 -13.96 12.76
C GLU A 291 20.54 -15.28 12.17
N GLN A 292 19.75 -15.94 11.33
CA GLN A 292 20.15 -17.19 10.66
C GLN A 292 21.19 -16.96 9.55
N VAL A 293 21.09 -15.85 8.82
CA VAL A 293 22.03 -15.47 7.75
C VAL A 293 23.22 -14.65 8.24
N ALA A 294 23.31 -14.37 9.55
CA ALA A 294 24.38 -13.60 10.17
C ALA A 294 25.79 -14.11 9.86
N GLY A 295 26.74 -13.19 9.77
CA GLY A 295 28.15 -13.45 9.48
C GLY A 295 28.47 -13.78 8.02
N THR A 296 27.51 -13.64 7.10
CA THR A 296 27.74 -13.81 5.66
C THR A 296 28.34 -12.57 4.98
N GLY A 297 28.23 -11.40 5.62
CA GLY A 297 28.72 -10.13 5.09
C GLY A 297 27.88 -9.53 3.96
N VAL A 298 26.77 -10.18 3.58
CA VAL A 298 25.86 -9.74 2.51
C VAL A 298 24.52 -9.23 3.04
N VAL A 299 24.37 -9.15 4.36
CA VAL A 299 23.17 -8.68 5.07
C VAL A 299 23.58 -7.83 6.28
N PRO A 300 22.70 -6.93 6.74
CA PRO A 300 22.90 -6.20 7.99
C PRO A 300 22.80 -7.14 9.22
N GLU A 301 23.66 -6.93 10.21
CA GLU A 301 23.61 -7.70 11.46
C GLU A 301 22.54 -7.13 12.41
N VAL A 302 21.85 -8.02 13.15
CA VAL A 302 20.95 -7.64 14.23
C VAL A 302 21.76 -7.13 15.42
N ARG A 303 21.37 -5.98 15.97
CA ARG A 303 22.06 -5.30 17.07
C ARG A 303 21.28 -5.27 18.36
N ASP A 304 19.97 -5.11 18.28
CA ASP A 304 19.10 -5.01 19.47
C ASP A 304 17.64 -5.30 19.10
N TRP A 305 16.84 -5.65 20.11
CA TRP A 305 15.41 -5.94 19.99
C TRP A 305 14.68 -5.55 21.28
N PHE A 306 13.80 -4.55 21.21
CA PHE A 306 13.12 -4.03 22.40
C PHE A 306 11.67 -3.56 22.12
N THR A 307 10.95 -3.26 23.19
CA THR A 307 9.62 -2.64 23.13
C THR A 307 9.68 -1.21 23.64
N LEU A 308 9.03 -0.29 22.94
CA LEU A 308 8.79 1.08 23.41
C LEU A 308 7.37 1.50 23.03
N GLY A 309 6.56 1.90 24.01
CA GLY A 309 5.19 2.37 23.76
C GLY A 309 4.32 1.36 23.02
N ASP A 310 4.31 0.10 23.48
CA ASP A 310 3.67 -1.07 22.86
C ASP A 310 4.23 -1.48 21.48
N HIS A 311 5.15 -0.72 20.88
CA HIS A 311 5.72 -1.03 19.58
C HIS A 311 7.01 -1.83 19.72
N ARG A 312 7.28 -2.72 18.75
CA ARG A 312 8.54 -3.46 18.66
C ARG A 312 9.55 -2.70 17.83
N PHE A 313 10.81 -2.76 18.24
CA PHE A 313 11.92 -2.17 17.51
C PHE A 313 12.99 -3.22 17.24
N LEU A 314 13.38 -3.35 15.97
CA LEU A 314 14.54 -4.09 15.51
C LEU A 314 15.65 -3.09 15.19
N VAL A 315 16.77 -3.20 15.89
CA VAL A 315 17.97 -2.41 15.59
C VAL A 315 18.93 -3.27 14.81
N MET A 316 19.44 -2.73 13.72
CA MET A 316 20.31 -3.42 12.76
C MET A 316 21.40 -2.48 12.27
N ASP A 317 22.41 -3.03 11.60
CA ASP A 317 23.45 -2.23 10.97
C ASP A 317 22.90 -1.23 9.97
N PHE A 318 23.51 -0.04 9.96
CA PHE A 318 23.39 0.86 8.82
C PHE A 318 24.31 0.34 7.70
N VAL A 319 23.71 -0.07 6.58
CA VAL A 319 24.47 -0.49 5.40
C VAL A 319 24.89 0.74 4.60
N GLU A 320 26.20 0.95 4.46
CA GLU A 320 26.75 2.04 3.64
C GLU A 320 26.58 1.74 2.15
N GLY A 321 26.37 2.79 1.36
CA GLY A 321 26.20 2.69 -0.09
C GLY A 321 24.87 3.26 -0.57
N ARG A 322 24.45 2.83 -1.76
CA ARG A 322 23.25 3.32 -2.44
C ARG A 322 22.40 2.15 -2.94
N THR A 323 21.08 2.31 -2.93
CA THR A 323 20.20 1.31 -3.54
C THR A 323 20.44 1.24 -5.04
N LEU A 324 20.37 0.03 -5.61
CA LEU A 324 20.63 -0.22 -7.02
C LEU A 324 19.73 0.62 -7.93
N ASN A 325 18.46 0.82 -7.54
CA ASN A 325 17.53 1.68 -8.27
C ASN A 325 18.05 3.11 -8.46
N SER A 326 18.80 3.66 -7.50
CA SER A 326 19.30 5.04 -7.57
C SER A 326 20.33 5.23 -8.69
N TYR A 327 20.98 4.16 -9.16
CA TYR A 327 21.93 4.24 -10.27
C TYR A 327 21.25 4.42 -11.63
N PHE A 328 19.97 4.05 -11.76
CA PHE A 328 19.23 4.26 -13.01
C PHE A 328 19.05 5.74 -13.35
N GLY A 329 18.89 6.60 -12.34
CA GLY A 329 18.75 8.05 -12.55
C GLY A 329 20.08 8.80 -12.73
N ASP A 330 21.18 8.21 -12.26
CA ASP A 330 22.47 8.91 -12.18
C ASP A 330 23.51 8.40 -13.20
N ARG A 331 23.44 7.13 -13.59
CA ARG A 331 24.49 6.43 -14.36
C ARG A 331 24.00 5.83 -15.67
N HIS A 332 22.68 5.68 -15.85
CA HIS A 332 22.17 4.93 -16.99
C HIS A 332 22.44 5.69 -18.30
N PRO A 333 23.14 5.09 -19.29
CA PRO A 333 23.59 5.82 -20.47
C PRO A 333 22.43 6.32 -21.33
N LEU A 334 21.30 5.60 -21.36
CA LEU A 334 20.10 5.99 -22.13
C LEU A 334 19.31 7.18 -21.54
N LEU A 335 19.84 7.88 -20.52
CA LEU A 335 19.27 9.14 -20.03
C LEU A 335 19.57 10.32 -20.97
N THR A 336 20.56 10.18 -21.85
CA THR A 336 20.91 11.16 -22.87
C THR A 336 20.58 10.64 -24.26
N PRO A 337 20.07 11.49 -25.18
CA PRO A 337 19.99 11.12 -26.59
C PRO A 337 21.40 10.86 -27.12
N ASP A 338 21.58 9.79 -27.88
CA ASP A 338 22.85 9.35 -28.47
C ASP A 338 23.99 9.17 -27.44
N PRO A 339 23.89 8.16 -26.56
CA PRO A 339 24.89 7.92 -25.52
C PRO A 339 26.28 7.62 -26.10
N ASP A 340 27.32 8.06 -25.42
CA ASP A 340 28.70 7.70 -25.74
C ASP A 340 28.87 6.16 -25.68
N PRO A 341 29.31 5.49 -26.76
CA PRO A 341 29.55 4.05 -26.77
C PRO A 341 30.49 3.57 -25.66
N GLU A 342 31.49 4.36 -25.26
CA GLU A 342 32.38 4.00 -24.15
C GLU A 342 31.64 4.00 -22.81
N ALA A 343 30.71 4.95 -22.61
CA ALA A 343 29.86 4.99 -21.42
C ALA A 343 28.88 3.80 -21.38
N VAL A 344 28.32 3.41 -22.53
CA VAL A 344 27.48 2.21 -22.67
C VAL A 344 28.26 0.94 -22.30
N ALA A 345 29.47 0.78 -22.83
CA ALA A 345 30.35 -0.35 -22.53
C ALA A 345 30.74 -0.40 -21.03
N ALA A 346 31.10 0.75 -20.46
CA ALA A 346 31.46 0.88 -19.05
C ALA A 346 30.28 0.56 -18.11
N TYR A 347 29.08 1.04 -18.46
CA TYR A 347 27.85 0.70 -17.75
C TYR A 347 27.55 -0.80 -17.83
N THR A 348 27.66 -1.37 -19.03
CA THR A 348 27.42 -2.81 -19.25
C THR A 348 28.34 -3.67 -18.40
N ALA A 349 29.64 -3.36 -18.41
CA ALA A 349 30.61 -4.07 -17.59
C ALA A 349 30.30 -3.96 -16.08
N TRP A 350 29.86 -2.79 -15.62
CA TRP A 350 29.44 -2.59 -14.23
C TRP A 350 28.16 -3.38 -13.89
N ALA A 351 27.12 -3.28 -14.71
CA ALA A 351 25.85 -3.99 -14.51
C ALA A 351 26.04 -5.51 -14.42
N LEU A 352 26.88 -6.08 -15.29
CA LEU A 352 27.22 -7.51 -15.25
C LEU A 352 28.00 -7.89 -13.98
N ARG A 353 28.89 -7.03 -13.47
CA ARG A 353 29.57 -7.27 -12.19
C ARG A 353 28.61 -7.23 -11.01
N VAL A 354 27.71 -6.24 -10.98
CA VAL A 354 26.68 -6.09 -9.94
C VAL A 354 25.75 -7.30 -9.95
N HIS A 355 25.25 -7.73 -11.11
CA HIS A 355 24.40 -8.92 -11.21
C HIS A 355 25.06 -10.15 -10.59
N ARG A 356 26.33 -10.43 -10.92
CA ARG A 356 27.10 -11.54 -10.33
C ARG A 356 27.28 -11.38 -8.81
N ALA A 357 27.43 -10.15 -8.31
CA ALA A 357 27.54 -9.90 -6.87
C ALA A 357 26.22 -10.17 -6.15
N VAL A 358 25.09 -9.79 -6.75
CA VAL A 358 23.74 -10.10 -6.25
C VAL A 358 23.51 -11.62 -6.25
N GLU A 359 23.87 -12.32 -7.32
CA GLU A 359 23.76 -13.79 -7.39
C GLU A 359 24.54 -14.48 -6.27
N ARG A 360 25.78 -14.03 -5.99
CA ARG A 360 26.57 -14.54 -4.86
C ARG A 360 25.92 -14.24 -3.51
N ALA A 361 25.33 -13.06 -3.33
CA ALA A 361 24.62 -12.70 -2.10
C ALA A 361 23.39 -13.59 -1.87
N VAL A 362 22.58 -13.81 -2.91
CA VAL A 362 21.44 -14.73 -2.86
C VAL A 362 21.89 -16.16 -2.56
N ALA A 363 22.96 -16.64 -3.20
CA ALA A 363 23.52 -17.95 -2.93
C ALA A 363 24.01 -18.11 -1.48
N ALA A 364 24.59 -17.06 -0.89
CA ALA A 364 25.01 -17.07 0.52
C ALA A 364 23.82 -17.15 1.48
N VAL A 365 22.73 -16.45 1.18
CA VAL A 365 21.46 -16.52 1.92
C VAL A 365 20.84 -17.92 1.80
N HIS A 366 20.75 -18.47 0.59
CA HIS A 366 20.28 -19.84 0.35
C HIS A 366 21.13 -20.89 1.05
N GLY A 367 22.45 -20.69 1.10
CA GLY A 367 23.40 -21.56 1.80
C GLY A 367 23.19 -21.63 3.32
N ARG A 368 22.43 -20.68 3.89
CA ARG A 368 21.98 -20.68 5.29
C ARG A 368 20.54 -21.17 5.46
N GLY A 369 19.92 -21.71 4.40
CA GLY A 369 18.58 -22.29 4.43
C GLY A 369 17.44 -21.26 4.40
N ILE A 370 17.72 -20.02 3.98
CA ILE A 370 16.71 -18.96 3.83
C ILE A 370 16.51 -18.66 2.35
N VAL A 371 15.26 -18.45 1.94
CA VAL A 371 14.87 -17.87 0.65
C VAL A 371 14.52 -16.40 0.90
N PHE A 372 15.01 -15.50 0.05
CA PHE A 372 14.87 -14.07 0.23
C PHE A 372 13.46 -13.56 -0.11
N ASN A 373 12.84 -14.12 -1.16
CA ASN A 373 11.44 -13.91 -1.58
C ASN A 373 11.05 -12.48 -1.98
N ASP A 374 11.91 -11.47 -1.84
CA ASP A 374 11.60 -10.09 -2.26
C ASP A 374 12.81 -9.41 -2.91
N LEU A 375 13.46 -10.12 -3.85
CA LEU A 375 14.59 -9.58 -4.60
C LEU A 375 14.14 -8.56 -5.66
N HIS A 376 14.51 -7.29 -5.46
CA HIS A 376 14.34 -6.24 -6.45
C HIS A 376 15.33 -5.09 -6.22
N VAL A 377 15.38 -4.16 -7.18
CA VAL A 377 16.36 -3.06 -7.25
C VAL A 377 16.35 -2.07 -6.07
N PHE A 378 15.33 -2.08 -5.22
CA PHE A 378 15.29 -1.22 -4.02
C PHE A 378 15.84 -1.94 -2.77
N ASN A 379 15.83 -3.28 -2.75
CA ASN A 379 16.34 -4.10 -1.64
C ASN A 379 17.80 -4.51 -1.84
N ILE A 380 18.45 -4.03 -2.90
CA ILE A 380 19.87 -4.27 -3.20
C ILE A 380 20.63 -2.96 -2.96
N VAL A 381 21.61 -2.99 -2.06
CA VAL A 381 22.56 -1.89 -1.85
C VAL A 381 23.89 -2.23 -2.49
N VAL A 382 24.40 -1.31 -3.30
CA VAL A 382 25.77 -1.34 -3.82
C VAL A 382 26.63 -0.47 -2.92
N GLY A 383 27.72 -1.05 -2.43
CA GLY A 383 28.67 -0.40 -1.54
C GLY A 383 29.41 0.76 -2.21
N PRO A 384 30.06 1.64 -1.42
CA PRO A 384 30.82 2.78 -1.97
C PRO A 384 32.00 2.39 -2.87
N ASP A 385 32.42 1.13 -2.82
CA ASP A 385 33.45 0.53 -3.68
C ASP A 385 32.92 0.15 -5.08
N ASP A 386 31.61 0.33 -5.33
CA ASP A 386 30.92 -0.08 -6.56
C ASP A 386 30.99 -1.60 -6.84
N GLU A 387 31.34 -2.42 -5.85
CA GLU A 387 31.55 -3.87 -5.98
C GLU A 387 30.81 -4.69 -4.92
N SER A 388 30.79 -4.22 -3.67
CA SER A 388 30.12 -4.90 -2.56
C SER A 388 28.61 -4.81 -2.71
N VAL A 389 27.91 -5.91 -2.44
CA VAL A 389 26.44 -5.96 -2.46
C VAL A 389 25.93 -6.43 -1.11
N SER A 390 24.90 -5.74 -0.62
CA SER A 390 24.14 -6.16 0.55
C SER A 390 22.65 -6.18 0.24
N LEU A 391 21.95 -7.17 0.78
CA LEU A 391 20.51 -7.33 0.67
C LEU A 391 19.84 -6.72 1.92
N LEU A 392 18.76 -5.96 1.70
CA LEU A 392 17.96 -5.32 2.74
C LEU A 392 16.55 -5.92 2.78
N ASP A 393 15.85 -5.72 3.89
CA ASP A 393 14.42 -6.02 4.03
C ASP A 393 14.07 -7.52 3.91
N PHE A 394 14.26 -8.26 5.01
CA PHE A 394 14.00 -9.70 5.08
C PHE A 394 12.57 -10.02 5.57
N GLU A 395 11.64 -9.06 5.50
CA GLU A 395 10.24 -9.26 5.94
C GLU A 395 9.51 -10.39 5.20
N ALA A 396 9.86 -10.63 3.92
CA ALA A 396 9.29 -11.69 3.09
C ALA A 396 10.09 -13.00 3.13
N ALA A 397 11.26 -13.00 3.77
CA ALA A 397 12.15 -14.14 3.79
C ALA A 397 11.51 -15.32 4.53
N ALA A 398 11.77 -16.53 4.04
CA ALA A 398 11.21 -17.75 4.60
C ALA A 398 12.26 -18.89 4.62
N PRO A 399 12.15 -19.85 5.56
CA PRO A 399 12.93 -21.07 5.51
C PRO A 399 12.74 -21.80 4.17
N ALA A 400 13.84 -22.23 3.54
CA ALA A 400 13.81 -22.94 2.26
C ALA A 400 13.02 -24.26 2.32
N GLU A 401 12.98 -24.89 3.49
CA GLU A 401 12.26 -26.14 3.73
C GLU A 401 10.72 -26.00 3.68
N GLU A 402 10.19 -24.80 3.92
CA GLU A 402 8.75 -24.55 3.80
C GLU A 402 8.29 -24.68 2.34
N ASN A 403 9.21 -24.48 1.39
CA ASN A 403 8.98 -24.50 -0.05
C ASN A 403 7.69 -23.74 -0.44
N GLY A 404 7.49 -22.59 0.20
CA GLY A 404 6.29 -21.77 0.07
C GLY A 404 6.25 -20.99 -1.24
N ARG A 405 5.07 -20.41 -1.52
CA ARG A 405 4.89 -19.43 -2.59
C ARG A 405 5.27 -18.03 -2.10
N GLN A 406 5.64 -17.17 -3.05
CA GLN A 406 5.78 -15.74 -2.78
C GLN A 406 4.41 -15.12 -2.46
N VAL A 407 4.27 -14.50 -1.29
CA VAL A 407 3.00 -13.89 -0.83
C VAL A 407 3.01 -12.36 -1.00
N VAL A 408 4.19 -11.75 -0.90
CA VAL A 408 4.40 -10.31 -1.04
C VAL A 408 5.64 -10.11 -1.89
N ALA A 409 5.58 -9.24 -2.90
CA ALA A 409 6.75 -8.82 -3.65
C ALA A 409 6.52 -7.49 -4.38
N HIS A 410 7.61 -6.88 -4.83
CA HIS A 410 7.54 -5.81 -5.82
C HIS A 410 6.92 -6.31 -7.15
N PRO A 411 5.90 -5.63 -7.74
CA PRO A 411 5.18 -6.13 -8.92
C PRO A 411 6.06 -6.53 -10.11
N GLY A 412 7.12 -5.76 -10.40
CA GLY A 412 8.07 -6.08 -11.47
C GLY A 412 8.96 -7.30 -11.25
N PHE A 413 8.91 -7.94 -10.07
CA PHE A 413 9.69 -9.12 -9.70
C PHE A 413 8.80 -10.23 -9.13
N PHE A 414 7.48 -10.08 -9.24
CA PHE A 414 6.52 -11.05 -8.71
C PHE A 414 6.58 -12.36 -9.53
N ALA A 415 6.94 -13.44 -8.86
CA ALA A 415 7.13 -14.74 -9.47
C ALA A 415 5.77 -15.39 -9.81
N PRO A 416 5.69 -16.12 -10.93
CA PRO A 416 4.53 -16.94 -11.26
C PRO A 416 4.15 -17.93 -10.13
N PRO A 417 2.85 -18.26 -9.92
CA PRO A 417 2.39 -19.10 -8.80
C PRO A 417 2.95 -20.52 -8.74
N ASP A 418 3.56 -21.00 -9.82
CA ASP A 418 4.24 -22.29 -9.95
C ASP A 418 5.72 -22.24 -9.49
N ARG A 419 6.28 -21.07 -9.21
CA ARG A 419 7.58 -20.91 -8.55
C ARG A 419 7.41 -20.99 -7.03
N THR A 420 8.26 -21.78 -6.38
CA THR A 420 8.24 -21.97 -4.91
C THR A 420 9.67 -22.04 -4.37
N GLY A 421 9.82 -21.68 -3.09
CA GLY A 421 11.11 -21.71 -2.41
C GLY A 421 12.21 -20.98 -3.20
N PRO A 422 13.43 -21.56 -3.33
CA PRO A 422 14.54 -20.92 -4.06
C PRO A 422 14.26 -20.56 -5.52
N GLU A 423 13.23 -21.13 -6.16
CA GLU A 423 12.87 -20.77 -7.54
C GLU A 423 12.30 -19.35 -7.65
N VAL A 424 11.72 -18.82 -6.57
CA VAL A 424 11.23 -17.42 -6.53
C VAL A 424 12.39 -16.45 -6.72
N ASP A 425 13.49 -16.64 -5.98
CA ASP A 425 14.68 -15.79 -6.11
C ASP A 425 15.39 -16.00 -7.45
N ARG A 426 15.35 -17.22 -8.02
CA ARG A 426 15.88 -17.47 -9.36
C ARG A 426 15.12 -16.68 -10.43
N TYR A 427 13.78 -16.68 -10.35
CA TYR A 427 12.95 -15.85 -11.23
C TYR A 427 13.28 -14.37 -11.08
N ALA A 428 13.39 -13.88 -9.85
CA ALA A 428 13.74 -12.48 -9.58
C ALA A 428 15.14 -12.10 -10.10
N LEU A 429 16.13 -13.00 -9.99
CA LEU A 429 17.45 -12.83 -10.60
C LEU A 429 17.39 -12.76 -12.13
N ALA A 430 16.52 -13.54 -12.78
CA ALA A 430 16.27 -13.46 -14.21
C ALA A 430 15.61 -12.12 -14.61
N CYS A 431 14.62 -11.65 -13.85
CA CYS A 431 14.06 -10.31 -14.02
C CYS A 431 15.13 -9.22 -13.85
N LEU A 432 16.05 -9.38 -12.89
CA LEU A 432 17.12 -8.42 -12.63
C LEU A 432 18.08 -8.29 -13.83
N ARG A 433 18.34 -9.39 -14.56
CA ARG A 433 19.17 -9.37 -15.79
C ARG A 433 18.65 -8.37 -16.80
N LEU A 434 17.33 -8.29 -16.98
CA LEU A 434 16.69 -7.33 -17.89
C LEU A 434 16.55 -5.95 -17.24
N ALA A 435 16.15 -5.90 -15.97
CA ALA A 435 15.89 -4.65 -15.25
C ALA A 435 17.12 -3.73 -15.15
N LEU A 436 18.33 -4.30 -15.09
CA LEU A 436 19.59 -3.54 -15.07
C LEU A 436 19.81 -2.67 -16.31
N PHE A 437 19.17 -3.00 -17.44
CA PHE A 437 19.34 -2.28 -18.71
C PHE A 437 18.03 -1.63 -19.18
N LEU A 438 16.89 -2.21 -18.82
CA LEU A 438 15.57 -1.71 -19.19
C LEU A 438 14.57 -2.03 -18.06
N PRO A 439 14.41 -1.13 -17.06
CA PRO A 439 13.64 -1.39 -15.84
C PRO A 439 12.11 -1.29 -16.03
N VAL A 440 11.57 -1.98 -17.04
CA VAL A 440 10.13 -2.05 -17.38
C VAL A 440 9.55 -3.43 -17.06
N THR A 441 10.08 -4.08 -16.04
CA THR A 441 9.74 -5.47 -15.64
C THR A 441 8.32 -5.61 -15.06
N THR A 442 7.66 -4.51 -14.70
CA THR A 442 6.23 -4.50 -14.31
C THR A 442 5.30 -5.01 -15.41
N LEU A 443 5.72 -4.96 -16.68
CA LEU A 443 4.97 -5.53 -17.80
C LEU A 443 4.80 -7.05 -17.71
N PHE A 444 5.67 -7.76 -16.99
CA PHE A 444 5.62 -9.22 -16.87
C PHE A 444 4.42 -9.73 -16.07
N VAL A 445 3.82 -8.87 -15.24
CA VAL A 445 2.54 -9.18 -14.56
C VAL A 445 1.41 -9.32 -15.58
N ILE A 446 1.49 -8.58 -16.69
CA ILE A 446 0.49 -8.60 -17.76
C ILE A 446 0.87 -9.65 -18.81
N ASP A 447 2.11 -9.61 -19.31
CA ASP A 447 2.61 -10.49 -20.36
C ASP A 447 4.11 -10.78 -20.19
N ARG A 448 4.42 -12.00 -19.73
CA ARG A 448 5.79 -12.49 -19.60
C ARG A 448 6.50 -12.66 -20.95
N GLY A 449 5.76 -12.80 -22.07
CA GLY A 449 6.30 -12.86 -23.42
C GLY A 449 7.07 -11.59 -23.82
N LYS A 450 6.77 -10.45 -23.17
CA LYS A 450 7.53 -9.21 -23.36
C LYS A 450 9.01 -9.33 -23.01
N ALA A 451 9.40 -10.31 -22.18
CA ALA A 451 10.82 -10.54 -21.84
C ALA A 451 11.69 -10.69 -23.08
N ALA A 452 11.23 -11.43 -24.11
CA ALA A 452 11.97 -11.62 -25.36
C ALA A 452 12.16 -10.30 -26.12
N HIS A 453 11.11 -9.48 -26.21
CA HIS A 453 11.18 -8.16 -26.84
C HIS A 453 12.14 -7.22 -26.09
N LEU A 454 12.09 -7.20 -24.76
CA LEU A 454 13.03 -6.39 -23.97
C LEU A 454 14.47 -6.87 -24.15
N ALA A 455 14.71 -8.18 -24.24
CA ALA A 455 16.04 -8.73 -24.52
C ALA A 455 16.59 -8.26 -25.88
N GLU A 456 15.77 -8.22 -26.95
CA GLU A 456 16.21 -7.67 -28.25
C GLU A 456 16.58 -6.19 -28.14
N VAL A 457 15.74 -5.38 -27.50
CA VAL A 457 16.03 -3.95 -27.30
C VAL A 457 17.32 -3.77 -26.49
N ILE A 458 17.56 -4.59 -25.47
CA ILE A 458 18.81 -4.54 -24.70
C ILE A 458 20.01 -4.93 -25.56
N ALA A 459 19.90 -5.98 -26.37
CA ALA A 459 21.00 -6.40 -27.25
C ALA A 459 21.35 -5.32 -28.30
N GLU A 460 20.36 -4.57 -28.78
CA GLU A 460 20.57 -3.44 -29.69
C GLU A 460 21.22 -2.23 -29.00
N GLN A 461 20.73 -1.85 -27.81
CA GLN A 461 21.18 -0.65 -27.10
C GLN A 461 22.48 -0.88 -26.30
N PHE A 462 22.78 -2.12 -25.93
CA PHE A 462 23.93 -2.54 -25.13
C PHE A 462 24.62 -3.75 -25.77
N PRO A 463 25.37 -3.54 -26.87
CA PRO A 463 25.90 -4.63 -27.71
C PRO A 463 26.93 -5.53 -26.99
N ASP A 464 27.52 -5.05 -25.89
CA ASP A 464 28.48 -5.81 -25.08
C ASP A 464 27.81 -6.77 -24.07
N VAL A 465 26.46 -6.76 -23.96
CA VAL A 465 25.74 -7.73 -23.14
C VAL A 465 25.79 -9.09 -23.83
N PRO A 466 26.33 -10.14 -23.18
CA PRO A 466 26.38 -11.47 -23.79
C PRO A 466 24.98 -11.98 -24.11
N ARG A 467 24.77 -12.49 -25.33
CA ARG A 467 23.44 -12.96 -25.75
C ARG A 467 22.88 -14.06 -24.84
N GLU A 468 23.74 -14.97 -24.39
CA GLU A 468 23.40 -16.04 -23.44
C GLU A 468 22.84 -15.50 -22.12
N PHE A 469 23.35 -14.37 -21.62
CA PHE A 469 22.85 -13.73 -20.39
C PHE A 469 21.38 -13.32 -20.52
N LEU A 470 20.99 -12.81 -21.70
CA LEU A 470 19.61 -12.41 -22.00
C LEU A 470 18.73 -13.64 -22.29
N ASP A 471 19.23 -14.59 -23.08
CA ASP A 471 18.48 -15.79 -23.46
C ASP A 471 18.12 -16.64 -22.23
N GLU A 472 19.04 -16.79 -21.27
CA GLU A 472 18.73 -17.47 -20.01
C GLU A 472 17.67 -16.73 -19.19
N ALA A 473 17.69 -15.39 -19.18
CA ALA A 473 16.68 -14.59 -18.49
C ALA A 473 15.29 -14.80 -19.10
N VAL A 474 15.21 -14.75 -20.44
CA VAL A 474 13.98 -15.00 -21.19
C VAL A 474 13.48 -16.41 -20.92
N ALA A 475 14.35 -17.41 -20.95
CA ALA A 475 14.00 -18.80 -20.71
C ALA A 475 13.37 -19.00 -19.32
N GLU A 476 13.98 -18.46 -18.25
CA GLU A 476 13.43 -18.59 -16.89
C GLU A 476 12.10 -17.82 -16.71
N ILE A 477 12.02 -16.59 -17.24
CA ILE A 477 10.81 -15.74 -17.10
C ILE A 477 9.62 -16.37 -17.86
N THR A 478 9.86 -16.89 -19.06
CA THR A 478 8.83 -17.48 -19.93
C THR A 478 8.62 -18.98 -19.71
N ARG A 479 9.38 -19.60 -18.79
CA ARG A 479 9.23 -21.03 -18.44
C ARG A 479 7.77 -21.31 -18.06
N ASP A 480 7.21 -22.33 -18.70
CA ASP A 480 5.83 -22.80 -18.54
C ASP A 480 4.74 -21.78 -18.91
N VAL A 481 5.08 -20.70 -19.63
CA VAL A 481 4.08 -19.88 -20.33
C VAL A 481 3.48 -20.73 -21.45
N ARG A 482 2.25 -21.22 -21.24
CA ARG A 482 1.44 -21.69 -22.36
C ARG A 482 1.16 -20.48 -23.27
N PRO A 483 1.24 -20.61 -24.61
CA PRO A 483 0.70 -19.60 -25.51
C PRO A 483 -0.73 -19.32 -25.06
N ALA A 484 -1.08 -18.05 -24.84
CA ALA A 484 -2.37 -17.68 -24.28
C ALA A 484 -3.52 -18.36 -25.06
N GLU A 485 -4.22 -19.31 -24.42
CA GLU A 485 -5.52 -19.78 -24.88
C GLU A 485 -6.52 -18.68 -24.53
N GLY A 486 -6.74 -17.76 -25.47
CA GLY A 486 -7.90 -16.89 -25.44
C GLY A 486 -9.21 -17.70 -25.46
N PRO A 487 -10.36 -17.08 -25.11
CA PRO A 487 -11.66 -17.73 -25.18
C PRO A 487 -11.86 -18.34 -26.57
N ALA A 488 -12.31 -19.59 -26.60
CA ALA A 488 -12.39 -20.46 -27.78
C ALA A 488 -12.67 -19.73 -29.11
N GLY A 489 -11.71 -19.82 -30.04
CA GLY A 489 -11.95 -19.56 -31.47
C GLY A 489 -11.02 -18.53 -32.11
N THR A 490 -9.73 -18.83 -32.22
CA THR A 490 -8.77 -18.47 -33.31
C THR A 490 -7.34 -18.66 -32.79
N ALA A 491 -6.93 -19.92 -32.61
CA ALA A 491 -5.56 -20.25 -32.25
C ALA A 491 -4.67 -20.28 -33.50
N ALA A 492 -3.88 -19.21 -33.69
CA ALA A 492 -2.59 -19.31 -34.34
C ALA A 492 -1.50 -19.13 -33.26
N PRO A 493 -0.38 -19.87 -33.32
CA PRO A 493 0.67 -19.77 -32.32
C PRO A 493 1.25 -18.36 -32.32
N VAL A 494 1.32 -17.71 -31.15
CA VAL A 494 2.08 -16.45 -30.97
C VAL A 494 3.58 -16.78 -30.90
N SER A 495 4.08 -17.45 -31.93
CA SER A 495 5.49 -17.50 -32.28
C SER A 495 5.69 -16.51 -33.41
N GLY A 496 5.97 -15.27 -33.05
CA GLY A 496 6.08 -14.16 -33.97
C GLY A 496 5.61 -12.92 -33.23
N ALA A 497 6.55 -12.02 -32.95
CA ALA A 497 6.22 -10.66 -32.59
C ALA A 497 5.09 -10.19 -33.51
N THR A 498 3.90 -9.94 -32.98
CA THR A 498 3.08 -8.90 -33.57
C THR A 498 3.95 -7.66 -33.42
N ALA A 499 4.67 -7.32 -34.49
CA ALA A 499 5.45 -6.10 -34.54
C ALA A 499 4.47 -4.99 -34.17
N TYR A 500 4.65 -4.44 -32.97
CA TYR A 500 3.94 -3.22 -32.61
C TYR A 500 4.21 -2.23 -33.74
N PRO A 501 3.21 -1.47 -34.19
CA PRO A 501 3.43 -0.50 -35.23
C PRO A 501 4.62 0.37 -34.82
N ASP A 502 5.56 0.56 -35.74
CA ASP A 502 6.68 1.47 -35.53
C ASP A 502 6.08 2.82 -35.13
N PRO A 503 6.47 3.44 -34.00
CA PRO A 503 6.00 4.76 -33.63
C PRO A 503 6.22 5.82 -34.73
N ALA A 504 7.18 5.60 -35.64
CA ALA A 504 7.36 6.43 -36.83
C ALA A 504 6.24 6.27 -37.88
N ASP A 505 5.55 5.13 -37.91
CA ASP A 505 4.32 4.92 -38.69
C ASP A 505 3.10 5.43 -37.91
N TRP A 506 3.00 6.76 -37.84
CA TRP A 506 1.93 7.45 -37.10
C TRP A 506 0.52 6.93 -37.43
N PRO A 507 0.11 6.75 -38.71
CA PRO A 507 -1.20 6.19 -39.02
C PRO A 507 -1.45 4.81 -38.39
N ALA A 508 -0.51 3.86 -38.53
CA ALA A 508 -0.67 2.52 -37.98
C ALA A 508 -0.64 2.51 -36.44
N ALA A 509 0.24 3.32 -35.84
CA ALA A 509 0.33 3.48 -34.40
C ALA A 509 -0.95 4.09 -33.80
N ARG A 510 -1.47 5.14 -34.43
CA ARG A 510 -2.75 5.77 -34.07
C ARG A 510 -3.90 4.77 -34.17
N ASP A 511 -4.04 4.08 -35.29
CA ASP A 511 -5.17 3.16 -35.54
C ASP A 511 -5.14 1.98 -34.56
N SER A 512 -3.95 1.47 -34.24
CA SER A 512 -3.76 0.44 -33.21
C SER A 512 -4.22 0.93 -31.83
N MET A 513 -3.79 2.12 -31.41
CA MET A 513 -4.17 2.70 -30.12
C MET A 513 -5.67 3.00 -30.03
N ALA A 514 -6.25 3.59 -31.08
CA ALA A 514 -7.67 3.87 -31.16
C ALA A 514 -8.50 2.58 -31.06
N LYS A 515 -8.10 1.52 -31.75
CA LYS A 515 -8.75 0.21 -31.66
C LYS A 515 -8.71 -0.35 -30.23
N ALA A 516 -7.58 -0.22 -29.53
CA ALA A 516 -7.45 -0.67 -28.15
C ALA A 516 -8.35 0.14 -27.19
N LEU A 517 -8.38 1.47 -27.32
CA LEU A 517 -9.25 2.34 -26.53
C LEU A 517 -10.73 1.99 -26.71
N LEU A 518 -11.19 1.84 -27.95
CA LEU A 518 -12.57 1.50 -28.26
C LEU A 518 -12.94 0.10 -27.77
N ALA A 519 -12.03 -0.87 -27.87
CA ALA A 519 -12.25 -2.23 -27.36
C ALA A 519 -12.35 -2.27 -25.82
N SER A 520 -11.80 -1.27 -25.12
CA SER A 520 -11.86 -1.16 -23.66
C SER A 520 -13.10 -0.41 -23.13
N ALA A 521 -13.94 0.14 -24.02
CA ALA A 521 -15.12 0.88 -23.61
C ALA A 521 -16.16 -0.03 -22.92
N THR A 522 -16.77 0.49 -21.86
CA THR A 522 -17.81 -0.16 -21.04
C THR A 522 -19.12 0.65 -21.10
N PRO A 523 -19.81 0.68 -22.26
CA PRO A 523 -21.02 1.50 -22.46
C PRO A 523 -22.20 1.14 -21.55
N GLU A 524 -22.17 -0.05 -20.96
CA GLU A 524 -23.16 -0.55 -20.01
C GLU A 524 -23.04 0.06 -18.60
N ARG A 525 -21.97 0.80 -18.30
CA ARG A 525 -21.70 1.36 -16.98
C ARG A 525 -22.19 2.79 -16.83
N GLU A 526 -22.77 3.10 -15.69
CA GLU A 526 -23.23 4.46 -15.35
C GLU A 526 -22.14 5.32 -14.69
N ASP A 527 -21.12 4.69 -14.12
CA ASP A 527 -20.04 5.37 -13.38
C ASP A 527 -18.86 5.80 -14.26
N ARG A 528 -18.58 5.09 -15.36
CA ARG A 528 -17.53 5.42 -16.35
C ARG A 528 -17.81 4.80 -17.73
N LEU A 529 -17.28 5.41 -18.80
CA LEU A 529 -17.31 4.83 -20.16
C LEU A 529 -16.01 4.13 -20.55
N TYR A 530 -14.85 4.71 -20.21
CA TYR A 530 -13.54 4.15 -20.51
C TYR A 530 -12.80 3.89 -19.20
N PRO A 531 -12.04 2.80 -19.09
CA PRO A 531 -11.20 2.60 -17.93
C PRO A 531 -10.05 3.59 -17.89
N GLY A 532 -9.94 4.31 -16.77
CA GLY A 532 -8.85 5.25 -16.54
C GLY A 532 -8.34 5.25 -15.10
N ASP A 533 -7.94 6.43 -14.64
CA ASP A 533 -7.43 6.67 -13.29
C ASP A 533 -8.47 6.37 -12.19
N ILE A 534 -8.04 6.01 -10.98
CA ILE A 534 -8.96 5.80 -9.84
C ILE A 534 -9.80 7.04 -9.51
N ALA A 535 -9.33 8.24 -9.86
CA ALA A 535 -10.06 9.49 -9.71
C ALA A 535 -11.40 9.51 -10.49
N GLN A 536 -11.56 8.66 -11.50
CA GLN A 536 -12.82 8.53 -12.24
C GLN A 536 -14.00 8.10 -11.35
N PHE A 537 -13.72 7.41 -10.24
CA PHE A 537 -14.75 6.93 -9.30
C PHE A 537 -15.16 7.96 -8.24
N SER A 538 -14.64 9.19 -8.33
CA SER A 538 -15.16 10.32 -7.57
C SER A 538 -16.38 10.94 -8.27
N ASP A 539 -17.17 11.74 -7.54
CA ASP A 539 -18.38 12.38 -8.09
C ASP A 539 -18.07 13.17 -9.38
N GLY A 540 -18.63 12.72 -10.51
CA GLY A 540 -18.42 13.31 -11.83
C GLY A 540 -17.09 12.97 -12.51
N GLY A 541 -16.22 12.18 -11.86
CA GLY A 541 -14.90 11.81 -12.35
C GLY A 541 -14.92 11.04 -13.67
N GLY A 542 -15.89 10.11 -13.83
CA GLY A 542 -16.02 9.27 -15.02
C GLY A 542 -16.39 10.00 -16.31
N LEU A 543 -16.83 11.26 -16.20
CA LEU A 543 -17.19 12.11 -17.34
C LEU A 543 -16.17 13.22 -17.62
N GLY A 544 -15.31 13.54 -16.66
CA GLY A 544 -14.41 14.69 -16.72
C GLY A 544 -13.32 14.58 -17.80
N LEU A 545 -12.69 15.72 -18.13
CA LEU A 545 -11.62 15.78 -19.13
C LEU A 545 -10.32 15.09 -18.67
N ALA A 546 -9.99 15.18 -17.37
CA ALA A 546 -8.71 14.69 -16.86
C ALA A 546 -8.64 13.16 -16.73
N HIS A 547 -9.76 12.51 -16.36
CA HIS A 547 -9.79 11.10 -15.98
C HIS A 547 -10.98 10.32 -16.56
N GLY A 548 -11.88 10.99 -17.29
CA GLY A 548 -13.14 10.42 -17.74
C GLY A 548 -13.34 10.47 -19.25
N ALA A 549 -14.57 10.16 -19.67
CA ALA A 549 -14.95 9.98 -21.06
C ALA A 549 -14.62 11.19 -21.96
N ALA A 550 -14.82 12.42 -21.46
CA ALA A 550 -14.58 13.62 -22.26
C ALA A 550 -13.11 13.73 -22.73
N GLY A 551 -12.14 13.32 -21.90
CA GLY A 551 -10.72 13.33 -22.25
C GLY A 551 -10.39 12.35 -23.37
N VAL A 552 -10.89 11.12 -23.26
CA VAL A 552 -10.66 10.07 -24.27
C VAL A 552 -11.29 10.44 -25.61
N LEU A 553 -12.54 10.92 -25.59
CA LEU A 553 -13.25 11.34 -26.81
C LEU A 553 -12.56 12.54 -27.48
N TYR A 554 -12.06 13.49 -26.69
CA TYR A 554 -11.26 14.61 -27.20
C TYR A 554 -9.98 14.11 -27.87
N ALA A 555 -9.24 13.20 -27.24
CA ALA A 555 -8.01 12.64 -27.80
C ALA A 555 -8.25 11.86 -29.12
N LEU A 556 -9.34 11.09 -29.22
CA LEU A 556 -9.73 10.39 -30.46
C LEU A 556 -10.06 11.38 -31.59
N ALA A 557 -10.75 12.48 -31.27
CA ALA A 557 -11.07 13.51 -32.24
C ALA A 557 -9.81 14.23 -32.75
N GLU A 558 -8.94 14.70 -31.85
CA GLU A 558 -7.74 15.48 -32.20
C GLU A 558 -6.66 14.63 -32.90
N SER A 559 -6.58 13.33 -32.59
CA SER A 559 -5.66 12.41 -33.29
C SER A 559 -6.13 12.01 -34.69
N GLY A 560 -7.36 12.38 -35.07
CA GLY A 560 -7.95 12.00 -36.35
C GLY A 560 -8.40 10.54 -36.42
N ALA A 561 -8.61 9.89 -35.26
CA ALA A 561 -9.25 8.56 -35.17
C ALA A 561 -10.78 8.64 -35.38
N GLY A 562 -11.35 9.85 -35.34
CA GLY A 562 -12.76 10.11 -35.65
C GLY A 562 -13.61 10.30 -34.40
N ARG A 563 -14.91 10.54 -34.61
CA ARG A 563 -15.92 10.57 -33.55
C ARG A 563 -16.63 9.22 -33.49
N HIS A 564 -16.73 8.68 -32.29
CA HIS A 564 -17.49 7.48 -31.99
C HIS A 564 -18.70 7.91 -31.18
N GLU A 565 -19.90 7.77 -31.77
CA GLU A 565 -21.19 8.11 -31.16
C GLU A 565 -21.80 6.91 -30.43
#